data_AF-A0A2N0A093-F1
#
_entry.id   AF-A0A2N0A093-F1
#
_cell.length_a   1.000
_cell.length_b   1.000
_cell.length_c   1.000
_cell.angle_alpha   90.00
_cell.angle_beta   90.00
_cell.angle_gamma   90.00
#
_symmetry.space_group_name_H-M   'P 1'
#
loop_
_entity.id
_entity.type
_entity.pdbx_description
1 polymer ?
#
loop_
_entity_poly.entity_id
_entity_poly.type
_entity_poly.pdbx_seq_one_letter_code
_entity_poly.pdbx_strand_id
1 'polypeptide(L)'
;MRKILFVGIISLLSFANCLVADSLGISGSIKGSEARSQIKEAALMSDILYYGSTDPANAGALTTLDLFMTDLFLEIDDNKYYKQSDVDKCVKDVQTIGLLILDPSKTVTTSKNCSDLKANGAII
;
A
#
# COMPACT_ATOMS: atom_id res chain seq x y z
N MET A 1 -30.62 -21.68 -30.15
CA MET A 1 -30.57 -21.44 -28.69
C MET A 1 -29.32 -21.98 -28.01
N ARG A 2 -28.86 -23.22 -28.29
CA ARG A 2 -27.61 -23.79 -27.68
C ARG A 2 -26.34 -22.94 -27.84
N LYS A 3 -26.12 -22.28 -28.99
CA LYS A 3 -24.89 -21.49 -29.25
C LYS A 3 -24.78 -20.22 -28.39
N ILE A 4 -25.90 -19.65 -27.96
CA ILE A 4 -25.93 -18.43 -27.13
C ILE A 4 -25.53 -18.76 -25.68
N LEU A 5 -25.90 -19.95 -25.19
CA LEU A 5 -25.50 -20.43 -23.87
C LEU A 5 -23.98 -20.63 -23.75
N PHE A 6 -23.31 -21.11 -24.80
CA PHE A 6 -21.85 -21.28 -24.80
C PHE A 6 -21.09 -19.95 -24.75
N VAL A 7 -21.57 -18.91 -25.43
CA VAL A 7 -20.95 -17.58 -25.40
C VAL A 7 -21.16 -16.89 -24.04
N GLY A 8 -22.34 -17.07 -23.43
CA GLY A 8 -22.60 -16.57 -22.07
C GLY A 8 -21.70 -17.20 -21.00
N ILE A 9 -21.45 -18.51 -21.08
CA ILE A 9 -20.58 -19.24 -20.13
C ILE A 9 -19.11 -18.82 -20.25
N ILE A 10 -18.60 -18.59 -21.47
CA ILE A 10 -17.22 -18.11 -21.69
C ILE A 10 -17.05 -16.67 -21.17
N SER A 11 -18.08 -15.83 -21.32
CA SER A 11 -18.06 -14.47 -20.78
C SER A 11 -18.08 -14.45 -19.25
N LEU A 12 -18.83 -15.35 -18.60
CA LEU A 12 -18.83 -15.52 -17.14
C LEU A 12 -17.49 -16.04 -16.59
N LEU A 13 -16.82 -16.95 -17.31
CA LEU A 13 -15.49 -17.46 -16.95
C LEU A 13 -14.40 -16.38 -17.04
N SER A 14 -14.59 -15.38 -17.91
CA SER A 14 -13.63 -14.27 -18.07
C SER A 14 -13.57 -13.36 -16.84
N PHE A 15 -14.69 -13.16 -16.14
CA PHE A 15 -14.74 -12.36 -14.91
C PHE A 15 -14.25 -13.13 -13.66
N ALA A 16 -14.42 -14.45 -13.64
CA ALA A 16 -13.85 -15.29 -12.56
C ALA A 16 -12.31 -15.25 -12.55
N ASN A 17 -11.69 -15.07 -13.71
CA ASN A 17 -10.23 -15.00 -13.84
C ASN A 17 -9.60 -13.70 -13.35
N CYS A 18 -10.33 -12.59 -13.24
CA CYS A 18 -9.76 -11.34 -12.68
C CYS A 18 -9.47 -11.48 -11.17
N LEU A 19 -10.40 -12.10 -10.43
CA LEU A 19 -10.22 -12.38 -9.00
C LEU A 19 -9.07 -13.38 -8.77
N VAL A 20 -8.88 -14.32 -9.70
CA VAL A 20 -7.78 -15.30 -9.67
C VAL A 20 -6.45 -14.68 -10.10
N ALA A 21 -6.44 -13.71 -11.01
CA ALA A 21 -5.23 -12.99 -11.45
C ALA A 21 -4.69 -12.05 -10.36
N ASP A 22 -5.56 -11.26 -9.72
CA ASP A 22 -5.22 -10.46 -8.52
C ASP A 22 -4.76 -11.36 -7.36
N SER A 23 -5.33 -12.57 -7.35
CA SER A 23 -4.93 -13.78 -6.62
C SER A 23 -3.45 -14.18 -6.67
N LEU A 24 -2.93 -14.17 -7.88
CA LEU A 24 -1.67 -14.78 -8.26
C LEU A 24 -0.58 -13.73 -8.52
N GLY A 25 -0.83 -12.46 -8.20
CA GLY A 25 0.10 -11.35 -8.46
C GLY A 25 0.18 -10.96 -9.95
N ILE A 26 -0.83 -11.29 -10.75
CA ILE A 26 -0.86 -10.96 -12.18
C ILE A 26 -1.56 -9.61 -12.39
N SER A 27 -0.77 -8.64 -12.89
CA SER A 27 -1.06 -7.23 -13.20
C SER A 27 -1.82 -6.43 -12.13
N GLY A 28 -1.16 -5.44 -11.52
CA GLY A 28 -1.79 -4.49 -10.60
C GLY A 28 -1.87 -4.95 -9.15
N SER A 29 -1.25 -6.08 -8.81
CA SER A 29 -1.10 -6.57 -7.44
C SER A 29 0.37 -6.69 -7.06
N ILE A 30 0.69 -6.38 -5.80
CA ILE A 30 2.04 -6.35 -5.25
C ILE A 30 2.09 -7.16 -3.95
N LYS A 31 3.19 -7.88 -3.71
CA LYS A 31 3.37 -8.67 -2.49
C LYS A 31 3.47 -7.74 -1.28
N GLY A 32 2.89 -8.13 -0.14
CA GLY A 32 2.86 -7.32 1.08
C GLY A 32 4.24 -6.88 1.55
N SER A 33 5.25 -7.76 1.46
CA SER A 33 6.63 -7.40 1.80
C SER A 33 7.17 -6.25 0.95
N GLU A 34 6.80 -6.21 -0.33
CA GLU A 34 7.20 -5.16 -1.28
C GLU A 34 6.38 -3.88 -1.04
N ALA A 35 5.06 -4.00 -0.80
CA ALA A 35 4.22 -2.86 -0.43
C ALA A 35 4.71 -2.16 0.85
N ARG A 36 5.07 -2.95 1.88
CA ARG A 36 5.67 -2.46 3.13
C ARG A 36 6.97 -1.72 2.83
N SER A 37 7.84 -2.27 1.98
CA SER A 37 9.10 -1.62 1.59
C SER A 37 8.86 -0.26 0.94
N GLN A 38 7.95 -0.19 -0.04
CA GLN A 38 7.66 1.06 -0.76
C GLN A 38 7.12 2.16 0.15
N ILE A 39 6.21 1.82 1.08
CA ILE A 39 5.67 2.81 2.02
C ILE A 39 6.76 3.25 3.02
N LYS A 40 7.62 2.34 3.49
CA LYS A 40 8.74 2.70 4.37
C LYS A 40 9.78 3.57 3.69
N GLU A 41 10.10 3.32 2.41
CA GLU A 41 11.00 4.17 1.64
C GLU A 41 10.42 5.58 1.45
N ALA A 42 9.11 5.66 1.17
CA ALA A 42 8.39 6.93 1.11
C ALA A 42 8.40 7.68 2.46
N ALA A 43 8.19 6.96 3.56
CA ALA A 43 8.25 7.50 4.91
C ALA A 43 9.65 8.02 5.24
N LEU A 44 10.69 7.22 5.02
CA LEU A 44 12.08 7.61 5.27
C LEU A 44 12.46 8.91 4.53
N MET A 45 12.12 9.02 3.25
CA MET A 45 12.41 10.24 2.48
C MET A 45 11.65 11.45 3.05
N SER A 46 10.39 11.25 3.41
CA SER A 46 9.54 12.30 3.97
C SER A 46 10.02 12.74 5.36
N ASP A 47 10.43 11.80 6.21
CA ASP A 47 11.03 12.03 7.53
C ASP A 47 12.30 12.87 7.44
N ILE A 48 13.22 12.49 6.55
CA ILE A 48 14.49 13.21 6.36
C ILE A 48 14.22 14.68 6.02
N LEU A 49 13.25 14.95 5.15
CA LEU A 49 12.91 16.30 4.73
C LEU A 49 12.11 17.06 5.81
N TYR A 50 11.13 16.40 6.44
CA TYR A 50 10.29 16.99 7.47
C TYR A 50 11.12 17.31 8.73
N TYR A 51 11.85 16.35 9.29
CA TYR A 51 12.68 16.59 10.46
C TYR A 51 13.96 17.37 10.13
N GLY A 52 14.52 17.19 8.93
CA GLY A 52 15.63 18.01 8.47
C GLY A 52 15.30 19.51 8.37
N SER A 53 14.01 19.87 8.30
CA SER A 53 13.56 21.26 8.31
C SER A 53 13.00 21.72 9.67
N THR A 54 12.30 20.85 10.39
CA THR A 54 11.63 21.21 11.66
C THR A 54 12.50 21.00 12.90
N ASP A 55 13.36 19.99 12.93
CA ASP A 55 14.33 19.72 13.99
C ASP A 55 15.63 19.11 13.43
N PRO A 56 16.47 19.93 12.76
CA PRO A 56 17.68 19.44 12.09
C PRO A 56 18.69 18.80 13.04
N ALA A 57 18.70 19.22 14.31
CA ALA A 57 19.65 18.73 15.31
C ALA A 57 19.37 17.26 15.69
N ASN A 58 18.10 16.87 15.68
CA ASN A 58 17.66 15.52 16.05
C ASN A 58 17.16 14.69 14.87
N ALA A 59 17.22 15.21 13.64
CA ALA A 59 16.56 14.64 12.46
C ALA A 59 16.84 13.14 12.25
N GLY A 60 18.09 12.69 12.42
CA GLY A 60 18.43 11.27 12.26
C GLY A 60 17.78 10.35 13.30
N ALA A 61 17.72 10.79 14.56
CA ALA A 61 17.09 10.03 15.65
C ALA A 61 15.56 10.00 15.47
N LEU A 62 14.96 11.14 15.13
CA LEU A 62 13.52 11.25 14.89
C LEU A 62 13.09 10.44 13.67
N THR A 63 13.83 10.52 12.56
CA THR A 63 13.60 9.69 11.37
C THR A 63 13.63 8.20 11.69
N THR A 64 14.61 7.75 12.48
CA THR A 64 14.73 6.34 12.83
C THR A 64 13.55 5.87 13.70
N LEU A 65 13.15 6.70 14.66
CA LEU A 65 12.01 6.41 15.52
C LEU A 65 10.70 6.41 14.73
N ASP A 66 10.48 7.41 13.88
CA ASP A 66 9.26 7.52 13.07
C ASP A 66 9.15 6.40 12.05
N LEU A 67 10.24 6.01 11.40
CA LEU A 67 10.27 4.87 10.48
C LEU A 67 9.91 3.55 11.19
N PHE A 68 10.35 3.37 12.44
CA PHE A 68 9.94 2.23 13.27
C PHE A 68 8.43 2.28 13.57
N MET A 69 7.90 3.46 13.93
CA MET A 69 6.47 3.65 14.19
C MET A 69 5.63 3.43 12.92
N THR A 70 6.11 3.90 11.77
CA THR A 70 5.51 3.65 10.46
C THR A 70 5.39 2.16 10.20
N ASP A 71 6.46 1.38 10.40
CA ASP A 71 6.43 -0.07 10.22
C ASP A 71 5.47 -0.78 11.18
N LEU A 72 5.39 -0.29 12.43
CA LEU A 72 4.48 -0.79 13.46
C LEU A 72 3.01 -0.51 13.11
N PHE A 73 2.71 0.66 12.56
CA PHE A 73 1.35 1.06 12.17
C PHE A 73 0.93 0.52 10.79
N LEU A 74 1.89 0.08 9.97
CA LEU A 74 1.61 -0.67 8.75
C LEU A 74 1.17 -2.10 9.10
N GLU A 75 -0.14 -2.29 9.20
CA GLU A 75 -0.81 -3.60 9.38
C GLU A 75 -0.79 -4.46 8.10
N ILE A 76 0.34 -4.46 7.38
CA ILE A 76 0.52 -5.20 6.12
C ILE A 76 0.99 -6.64 6.42
N ASP A 77 0.33 -7.64 5.85
CA ASP A 77 0.75 -9.03 5.90
C ASP A 77 1.69 -9.33 4.73
N ASP A 78 2.96 -9.58 5.03
CA ASP A 78 4.01 -9.76 4.03
C ASP A 78 3.76 -10.92 3.05
N ASN A 79 2.91 -11.88 3.43
CA ASN A 79 2.60 -13.05 2.61
C ASN A 79 1.37 -12.86 1.71
N LYS A 80 0.63 -11.77 1.87
CA LYS A 80 -0.55 -11.47 1.05
C LYS A 80 -0.21 -10.54 -0.10
N TYR A 81 -1.16 -10.39 -1.02
CA TYR A 81 -1.06 -9.42 -2.11
C TYR A 81 -1.99 -8.25 -1.85
N TYR A 82 -1.58 -7.07 -2.32
CA TYR A 82 -2.31 -5.82 -2.20
C TYR A 82 -2.46 -5.21 -3.58
N LYS A 83 -3.53 -4.44 -3.81
CA LYS A 83 -3.66 -3.67 -5.05
C LYS A 83 -2.58 -2.60 -5.08
N GLN A 84 -1.75 -2.62 -6.12
CA GLN A 84 -0.67 -1.66 -6.30
C GLN A 84 -1.20 -0.23 -6.32
N SER A 85 -2.35 0.01 -6.96
CA SER A 85 -2.97 1.33 -7.00
C SER A 85 -3.43 1.86 -5.64
N ASP A 86 -3.70 1.00 -4.66
CA ASP A 86 -4.02 1.42 -3.30
C ASP A 86 -2.75 1.67 -2.48
N VAL A 87 -1.71 0.85 -2.67
CA VAL A 87 -0.37 1.10 -2.12
C VAL A 87 0.18 2.44 -2.62
N ASP A 88 0.07 2.72 -3.92
CA ASP A 88 0.53 3.97 -4.54
C ASP A 88 -0.17 5.21 -3.95
N LYS A 89 -1.46 5.10 -3.60
CA LYS A 89 -2.18 6.19 -2.92
C LYS A 89 -1.66 6.41 -1.52
N CYS A 90 -1.41 5.35 -0.76
CA CYS A 90 -0.80 5.48 0.56
C CYS A 90 0.61 6.10 0.48
N VAL A 91 1.45 5.60 -0.44
CA VAL A 91 2.78 6.17 -0.72
C VAL A 91 2.68 7.66 -1.01
N LYS A 92 1.74 8.07 -1.88
CA LYS A 92 1.54 9.47 -2.22
C LYS A 92 1.10 10.31 -1.04
N ASP A 93 0.21 9.80 -0.19
CA ASP A 93 -0.21 10.50 1.02
C ASP A 93 0.95 10.67 1.99
N VAL A 94 1.76 9.63 2.21
CA VAL A 94 2.97 9.72 3.03
C VAL A 94 3.95 10.76 2.47
N GLN A 95 4.17 10.79 1.16
CA GLN A 95 5.06 11.78 0.51
C GLN A 95 4.54 13.21 0.53
N THR A 96 3.22 13.41 0.68
CA THR A 96 2.61 14.73 0.60
C THR A 96 2.16 15.22 1.96
N ILE A 97 1.28 14.49 2.64
CA ILE A 97 0.79 14.79 3.98
C ILE A 97 1.91 14.58 5.01
N GLY A 98 2.65 13.48 4.91
CA GLY A 98 3.77 13.13 5.81
C GLY A 98 4.99 14.05 5.68
N LEU A 99 5.04 14.85 4.62
CA LEU A 99 6.06 15.87 4.41
C LEU A 99 5.58 17.29 4.75
N LEU A 100 4.33 17.63 4.42
CA LEU A 100 3.87 19.02 4.43
C LEU A 100 2.92 19.36 5.59
N ILE A 101 2.34 18.36 6.26
CA ILE A 101 1.26 18.57 7.23
C ILE A 101 1.56 17.89 8.56
N LEU A 102 1.90 16.60 8.53
CA LEU A 102 2.15 15.75 9.69
C LEU A 102 3.43 14.95 9.43
N ASP A 103 3.97 14.27 10.45
CA ASP A 103 5.01 13.27 10.24
C ASP A 103 4.46 12.00 9.53
N PRO A 104 5.33 11.20 8.88
CA PRO A 104 4.96 10.00 8.14
C PRO A 104 4.22 8.94 8.95
N SER A 105 4.65 8.62 10.17
CA SER A 105 3.99 7.60 11.00
C SER A 105 2.55 8.00 11.35
N LYS A 106 2.32 9.28 11.67
CA LYS A 106 0.96 9.80 11.85
C LYS A 106 0.15 9.79 10.56
N THR A 107 0.79 10.02 9.42
CA THR A 107 0.12 9.96 8.13
C THR A 107 -0.34 8.54 7.82
N VAL A 108 0.50 7.53 8.07
CA VAL A 108 0.14 6.12 7.90
C VAL A 108 -1.07 5.73 8.75
N THR A 109 -1.14 6.18 10.00
CA THR A 109 -2.27 5.82 10.90
C THR A 109 -3.54 6.62 10.64
N THR A 110 -3.45 7.85 10.11
CA THR A 110 -4.62 8.74 9.94
C THR A 110 -5.13 8.88 8.50
N SER A 111 -4.29 8.64 7.49
CA SER A 111 -4.73 8.64 6.11
C SER A 111 -5.58 7.41 5.84
N LYS A 112 -6.80 7.62 5.31
CA LYS A 112 -7.66 6.54 4.83
C LYS A 112 -7.00 5.70 3.75
N ASN A 113 -6.16 6.28 2.90
CA ASN A 113 -5.49 5.52 1.85
C ASN A 113 -4.46 4.53 2.42
N CYS A 114 -3.96 4.77 3.64
CA CYS A 114 -3.06 3.86 4.35
C CYS A 114 -3.82 2.95 5.33
N SER A 115 -4.68 3.52 6.19
CA SER A 115 -5.40 2.78 7.23
C SER A 115 -6.42 1.77 6.67
N ASP A 116 -6.98 2.03 5.48
CA ASP A 116 -7.91 1.13 4.82
C ASP A 116 -7.22 0.19 3.81
N LEU A 117 -5.88 0.09 3.81
CA LEU A 117 -5.16 -0.88 3.00
C LEU A 117 -5.62 -2.30 3.34
N LYS A 118 -6.21 -2.96 2.35
CA LYS A 118 -6.72 -4.32 2.50
C LYS A 118 -5.98 -5.25 1.56
N ALA A 119 -5.57 -6.39 2.10
CA ALA A 119 -5.11 -7.49 1.29
C ALA A 119 -6.21 -7.88 0.29
N ASN A 120 -5.80 -8.25 -0.91
CA ASN A 120 -6.66 -8.91 -1.88
C ASN A 120 -7.32 -10.12 -1.21
N GLY A 121 -8.61 -10.33 -1.48
CA GLY A 121 -9.34 -11.47 -0.93
C GLY A 121 -8.67 -12.78 -1.32
N ALA A 122 -8.66 -13.76 -0.41
CA ALA A 122 -8.19 -15.10 -0.74
C ALA A 122 -9.02 -15.66 -1.90
N ILE A 123 -8.36 -16.21 -2.93
CA ILE A 123 -9.04 -17.15 -3.83
C ILE A 123 -9.29 -18.39 -2.98
N ILE A 124 -10.56 -18.65 -2.68
CA ILE A 124 -11.01 -19.96 -2.19
C ILE A 124 -11.54 -20.74 -3.38
#